data_AF-A0A4U0WW27-F1
#
_entry.id   AF-A0A4U0WW27-F1
#
_cell.length_a   1.000
_cell.length_b   1.000
_cell.length_c   1.000
_cell.angle_alpha   90.00
_cell.angle_beta   90.00
_cell.angle_gamma   90.00
#
_symmetry.space_group_name_H-M   'P 1'
#
loop_
_entity.id
_entity.type
_entity.pdbx_description
1 polymer ?
#
loop_
_entity_poly.entity_id
_entity_poly.type
_entity_poly.pdbx_seq_one_letter_code
_entity_poly.pdbx_strand_id
1 'polypeptide(L)' 'MTSAQKSELNVVFGAMTFGKKGAEQSRVYTLEDCSAILDIFQEHGHAEIDTARLYGEGSSETMLGELAWQKRGL' A
#
# COMPACT_ATOMS: atom_id res chain seq x y z
N MET A 1 -3.08 -17.89 -1.78
CA MET A 1 -4.55 -18.01 -1.69
C MET A 1 -5.06 -16.63 -1.36
N THR A 2 -5.77 -15.99 -2.28
CA THR A 2 -6.30 -14.63 -2.10
C THR A 2 -7.31 -14.67 -0.96
N SER A 3 -7.08 -13.85 0.08
CA SER A 3 -8.01 -13.70 1.20
C SER A 3 -9.37 -13.27 0.66
N ALA A 4 -10.45 -13.90 1.11
CA ALA A 4 -11.81 -13.53 0.73
C ALA A 4 -12.07 -12.08 1.12
N GLN A 5 -12.18 -11.19 0.13
CA GLN A 5 -12.46 -9.78 0.35
C GLN A 5 -13.93 -9.60 0.75
N LYS A 6 -14.23 -8.56 1.53
CA LYS A 6 -15.62 -8.28 1.95
C LYS A 6 -16.52 -7.84 0.80
N SER A 7 -15.97 -7.20 -0.23
CA SER A 7 -16.71 -6.61 -1.35
C SER A 7 -17.01 -7.63 -2.46
N GLU A 8 -18.17 -7.48 -3.12
CA GLU A 8 -18.57 -8.29 -4.29
C GLU A 8 -17.59 -8.17 -5.47
N LEU A 9 -16.90 -7.04 -5.56
CA LEU A 9 -15.80 -6.82 -6.50
C LEU A 9 -14.48 -6.79 -5.74
N ASN A 10 -13.43 -7.37 -6.33
CA ASN A 10 -12.09 -7.26 -5.77
C ASN A 10 -11.63 -5.79 -5.79
N VAL A 11 -11.15 -5.32 -4.65
CA VAL A 11 -10.59 -3.97 -4.50
C VAL A 11 -9.11 -4.11 -4.22
N VAL A 12 -8.29 -3.46 -5.05
CA VAL A 12 -6.83 -3.46 -4.95
C VAL A 12 -6.37 -2.06 -4.61
N PHE A 13 -5.49 -1.94 -3.61
CA PHE A 13 -4.90 -0.67 -3.24
C PHE A 13 -3.70 -0.35 -4.13
N GLY A 14 -3.82 0.68 -4.98
CA GLY A 14 -2.70 1.20 -5.77
C GLY A 14 -1.76 2.06 -4.93
N ALA A 15 -0.54 1.57 -4.67
CA ALA A 15 0.45 2.22 -3.82
C ALA A 15 1.28 3.31 -4.52
N MET A 16 0.92 3.73 -5.74
CA MET A 16 1.64 4.75 -6.52
C MET A 16 1.87 6.08 -5.79
N THR A 17 0.99 6.42 -4.84
CA THR A 17 1.09 7.66 -4.06
C THR A 17 2.01 7.54 -2.84
N PHE A 18 2.45 6.32 -2.49
CA PHE A 18 3.43 6.09 -1.43
C PHE A 18 4.83 6.31 -1.99
N GLY A 19 5.65 7.05 -1.27
CA GLY A 19 7.05 7.19 -1.63
C GLY A 19 7.75 8.32 -0.90
N LYS A 20 9.05 8.46 -1.16
CA LYS A 20 9.88 9.49 -0.56
C LYS A 20 9.42 10.88 -1.00
N LYS A 21 9.48 11.85 -0.09
CA LYS A 21 9.22 13.26 -0.41
C LYS A 21 10.09 13.73 -1.58
N GLY A 22 9.44 14.24 -2.63
CA GLY A 22 10.10 14.72 -3.85
C GLY A 22 10.24 13.68 -4.96
N ALA A 23 9.94 12.41 -4.71
CA ALA A 23 9.87 11.40 -5.77
C ALA A 23 8.62 11.62 -6.64
N GLU A 24 8.71 11.26 -7.92
CA GLU A 24 7.63 11.48 -8.88
C GLU A 24 6.33 10.79 -8.42
N GLN A 25 5.20 11.50 -8.55
CA GLN A 25 3.85 11.04 -8.20
C GLN A 25 3.58 10.69 -6.72
N SER A 26 4.60 10.75 -5.85
CA SER A 26 4.47 10.50 -4.42
C SER A 26 3.73 11.65 -3.73
N ARG A 27 2.77 11.29 -2.85
CA ARG A 27 1.92 12.23 -2.10
C ARG A 27 1.89 11.94 -0.60
N VAL A 28 2.18 10.70 -0.21
CA VAL A 28 2.25 10.25 1.17
C VAL A 28 3.69 9.85 1.47
N TYR A 29 4.30 10.55 2.43
CA TYR A 29 5.75 10.55 2.61
C TYR A 29 6.23 9.93 3.93
N THR A 30 5.30 9.56 4.81
CA THR A 30 5.62 9.06 6.14
C THR A 30 5.09 7.64 6.30
N LEU A 31 5.81 6.81 7.05
CA LEU A 31 5.35 5.45 7.36
C LEU A 31 4.08 5.47 8.21
N GLU A 32 3.90 6.47 9.06
CA GLU A 32 2.72 6.63 9.89
C GLU A 32 1.46 6.83 9.04
N ASP A 33 1.50 7.78 8.09
CA ASP A 33 0.37 8.04 7.19
C ASP A 33 0.09 6.85 6.27
N CYS A 34 1.16 6.24 5.72
CA CYS A 34 1.01 5.03 4.90
C CYS A 34 0.40 3.87 5.70
N SER A 35 0.82 3.67 6.96
CA SER A 35 0.22 2.67 7.86
C SER A 35 -1.25 2.94 8.07
N ALA A 36 -1.63 4.17 8.43
CA ALA A 36 -3.02 4.53 8.69
C ALA A 36 -3.93 4.27 7.47
N ILE A 37 -3.43 4.54 6.26
CA ILE A 37 -4.16 4.25 5.02
C ILE A 37 -4.35 2.74 4.83
N LEU A 38 -3.29 1.94 5.04
CA LEU A 38 -3.38 0.48 4.94
C LEU A 38 -4.29 -0.11 6.02
N ASP A 39 -4.23 0.42 7.24
CA ASP A 39 -5.08 -0.02 8.35
C ASP A 39 -6.56 0.18 7.99
N ILE A 40 -6.94 1.35 7.48
CA ILE A 40 -8.30 1.63 6.99
C ILE A 40 -8.68 0.68 5.84
N PHE A 41 -7.78 0.47 4.86
CA PHE A 41 -8.02 -0.44 3.75
C PHE A 41 -8.34 -1.87 4.24
N GLN A 42 -7.58 -2.36 5.23
CA GLN A 42 -7.80 -3.66 5.84
C GLN A 42 -9.05 -3.72 6.73
N GLU A 43 -9.39 -2.65 7.45
CA GLU A 43 -10.65 -2.53 8.21
C GLU A 43 -11.88 -2.66 7.31
N HIS A 44 -11.79 -2.21 6.06
CA HIS A 44 -12.83 -2.42 5.05
C HIS A 44 -12.87 -3.87 4.50
N GLY A 45 -11.96 -4.73 4.95
CA GLY A 45 -11.89 -6.14 4.58
C GLY A 45 -11.13 -6.36 3.27
N HIS A 46 -10.17 -5.48 2.97
CA HIS A 46 -9.35 -5.60 1.77
C HIS A 46 -7.90 -6.01 2.05
N ALA A 47 -7.26 -6.69 1.08
CA ALA A 47 -5.96 -7.33 1.33
C ALA A 47 -5.03 -7.41 0.11
N GLU A 48 -5.31 -6.70 -0.98
CA GLU A 48 -4.48 -6.76 -2.20
C GLU A 48 -3.85 -5.39 -2.48
N ILE A 49 -2.55 -5.37 -2.75
CA ILE A 49 -1.79 -4.16 -3.08
C ILE A 49 -1.17 -4.27 -4.48
N ASP A 50 -1.30 -3.19 -5.25
CA ASP A 50 -0.56 -2.96 -6.49
C ASP A 50 0.61 -2.00 -6.23
N THR A 51 1.82 -2.38 -6.66
CA THR A 51 3.00 -1.51 -6.61
C THR A 51 3.91 -1.82 -7.81
N ALA A 52 4.83 -0.91 -8.11
CA ALA A 52 5.82 -1.07 -9.16
C ALA A 52 7.13 -0.38 -8.80
N ARG A 53 8.25 -0.86 -9.36
CA ARG A 53 9.58 -0.24 -9.22
C ARG A 53 9.63 1.22 -9.66
N LEU A 54 8.73 1.65 -10.55
CA LEU A 54 8.66 3.04 -11.02
C LEU A 54 7.98 3.96 -10.00
N TYR A 55 7.11 3.44 -9.13
CA TYR A 55 6.34 4.25 -8.18
C TYR A 55 7.26 4.87 -7.14
N GLY A 56 7.30 6.21 -7.14
CA GLY A 56 8.22 6.97 -6.28
C GLY A 56 9.68 6.56 -6.48
N GLU A 57 10.10 6.22 -7.70
CA GLU A 57 11.47 5.76 -8.00
C GLU A 57 11.90 4.55 -7.15
N GLY A 58 10.95 3.65 -6.84
CA GLY A 58 11.16 2.44 -6.03
C GLY A 58 10.93 2.63 -4.53
N SER A 59 10.71 3.87 -4.08
CA SER A 59 10.45 4.15 -2.67
C SER A 59 9.08 3.66 -2.19
N SER A 60 8.10 3.45 -3.08
CA SER A 60 6.83 2.78 -2.75
C SER A 60 7.07 1.38 -2.19
N GLU A 61 7.84 0.54 -2.90
CA GLU A 61 8.16 -0.82 -2.46
C GLU A 61 8.97 -0.84 -1.17
N THR A 62 9.88 0.14 -0.99
CA THR A 62 10.66 0.30 0.23
C THR A 62 9.76 0.58 1.43
N MET A 63 8.84 1.54 1.31
CA MET A 63 7.89 1.88 2.38
C MET A 63 6.98 0.70 2.73
N LEU A 64 6.44 0.00 1.73
CA LEU A 64 5.64 -1.21 1.97
C LEU A 64 6.46 -2.27 2.72
N GLY A 65 7.74 -2.45 2.36
CA GLY A 65 8.68 -3.31 3.06
C GLY A 65 8.90 -2.91 4.52
N GLU A 66 9.14 -1.62 4.78
CA GLU A 66 9.30 -1.06 6.13
C GLU A 66 8.03 -1.22 6.99
N LEU A 67 6.85 -1.19 6.37
CA LEU A 67 5.57 -1.48 7.02
C LEU A 67 5.29 -2.96 7.23
N ALA A 68 6.21 -3.84 6.83
CA ALA A 68 6.09 -5.29 6.91
C ALA A 68 4.77 -5.81 6.31
N TRP A 69 4.45 -5.37 5.10
CA TRP A 69 3.21 -5.69 4.36
C TRP A 69 2.82 -7.18 4.45
N GLN A 70 3.77 -8.10 4.30
CA GLN A 70 3.52 -9.55 4.41
C GLN A 70 2.97 -9.98 5.78
N LYS A 71 3.47 -9.38 6.88
CA LYS A 71 2.99 -9.69 8.24
C LYS A 71 1.60 -9.15 8.49
N ARG A 72 1.20 -8.12 7.74
CA ARG A 72 -0.16 -7.56 7.75
C ARG A 72 -1.14 -8.44 6.96
N GLY A 73 -0.66 -9.40 6.17
CA GLY A 73 -1.49 -10.19 5.25
C GLY A 73 -1.93 -9.41 4.02
N LEU A 74 -1.14 -8.40 3.63
CA LEU A 74 -1.25 -7.66 2.37
C LEU A 74 -0.40 -8.34 1.29
#